data_AF-A0A5J4WCD5-F1
#
_entry.id   AF-A0A5J4WCD5-F1
#
_cell.length_a   1.000
_cell.length_b   1.000
_cell.length_c   1.000
_cell.angle_alpha   90.00
_cell.angle_beta   90.00
_cell.angle_gamma   90.00
#
_symmetry.space_group_name_H-M   'P 1'
#
loop_
_entity.id
_entity.type
_entity.pdbx_description
1 polymer ?
#
loop_
_entity_poly.entity_id
_entity_poly.type
_entity_poly.pdbx_seq_one_letter_code
_entity_poly.pdbx_strand_id
1 'polypeptide(L)'
;MHQNSNQYKINVQTNDNKDQQSYLIRKRSSQCLQHVLLYGDESVYADLQNIGFVGTSIIPISSAGSFGENDEDQMFMGLIDVSSLFISLHNVSDNPHYPTFPPQPTLLKTSQEQVEEEGAYEEVESLLIDNGRRNCIKKRAKQTKREILNIWIDMNNPKPDFYD
;
A
#
# COMPACT_ATOMS: atom_id res chain seq x y z
N MET A 1 14.55 -49.86 8.77
CA MET A 1 14.64 -48.40 8.61
C MET A 1 13.93 -48.02 7.32
N HIS A 2 12.63 -47.78 7.37
CA HIS A 2 11.87 -47.30 6.20
C HIS A 2 11.58 -45.80 6.36
N GLN A 3 11.75 -45.11 5.24
CA GLN A 3 11.86 -43.67 5.08
C GLN A 3 10.58 -42.94 5.50
N ASN A 4 10.76 -41.87 6.29
CA ASN A 4 9.73 -40.85 6.53
C ASN A 4 10.05 -39.54 5.78
N SER A 5 10.64 -39.65 4.58
CA SER A 5 11.05 -38.50 3.77
C SER A 5 9.88 -37.83 3.01
N ASN A 6 8.77 -38.53 2.79
CA ASN A 6 7.62 -38.00 2.05
C ASN A 6 6.70 -37.08 2.87
N GLN A 7 6.60 -37.27 4.20
CA GLN A 7 5.73 -36.41 5.03
C GLN A 7 6.23 -34.95 5.06
N TYR A 8 7.54 -34.73 5.13
CA TYR A 8 8.12 -33.38 5.15
C TYR A 8 7.91 -32.64 3.82
N LYS A 9 8.09 -33.32 2.68
CA LYS A 9 7.90 -32.71 1.35
C LYS A 9 6.44 -32.40 1.04
N ILE A 10 5.51 -33.28 1.43
CA ILE A 10 4.07 -33.06 1.25
C ILE A 10 3.62 -31.85 2.08
N ASN A 11 4.06 -31.72 3.34
CA ASN A 11 3.68 -30.58 4.17
C ASN A 11 4.18 -29.24 3.62
N VAL A 12 5.43 -29.17 3.14
CA VAL A 12 5.99 -27.95 2.52
C VAL A 12 5.17 -27.54 1.29
N GLN A 13 4.92 -28.46 0.36
CA GLN A 13 4.19 -28.13 -0.87
C GLN A 13 2.71 -27.79 -0.63
N THR A 14 2.09 -28.36 0.41
CA THR A 14 0.71 -28.00 0.79
C THR A 14 0.65 -26.63 1.47
N ASN A 15 1.71 -26.23 2.19
CA ASN A 15 1.83 -24.92 2.81
C ASN A 15 2.08 -23.84 1.74
N ASP A 16 3.03 -24.08 0.82
CA ASP A 16 3.32 -23.18 -0.31
C ASP A 16 2.07 -22.89 -1.16
N ASN A 17 1.27 -23.93 -1.44
CA ASN A 17 0.00 -23.78 -2.17
C ASN A 17 -1.03 -22.95 -1.38
N LYS A 18 -1.10 -23.09 -0.05
CA LYS A 18 -2.00 -22.29 0.81
C LYS A 18 -1.54 -20.84 0.90
N ASP A 19 -0.24 -20.60 0.98
CA ASP A 19 0.35 -19.27 1.02
C ASP A 19 0.14 -18.54 -0.31
N GLN A 20 0.28 -19.24 -1.43
CA GLN A 20 -0.02 -18.70 -2.77
C GLN A 20 -1.51 -18.36 -2.95
N GLN A 21 -2.42 -19.21 -2.47
CA GLN A 21 -3.86 -18.91 -2.52
C GLN A 21 -4.20 -17.70 -1.64
N SER A 22 -3.62 -17.64 -0.44
CA SER A 22 -3.83 -16.52 0.49
C SER A 22 -3.32 -15.20 -0.10
N TYR A 23 -2.15 -15.23 -0.75
CA TYR A 23 -1.61 -14.10 -1.51
C TYR A 23 -2.58 -13.63 -2.61
N LEU A 24 -3.09 -14.55 -3.44
CA LEU A 24 -4.01 -14.20 -4.53
C LEU A 24 -5.32 -13.60 -4.02
N ILE A 25 -5.84 -14.12 -2.91
CA ILE A 25 -7.03 -13.57 -2.25
C ILE A 25 -6.74 -12.15 -1.78
N ARG A 26 -5.66 -11.92 -1.02
CA ARG A 26 -5.29 -10.58 -0.55
C ARG A 26 -5.12 -9.60 -1.72
N LYS A 27 -4.39 -9.98 -2.76
CA LYS A 27 -4.18 -9.15 -3.96
C LYS A 27 -5.50 -8.75 -4.62
N ARG A 28 -6.41 -9.69 -4.82
CA ARG A 28 -7.73 -9.41 -5.44
C ARG A 28 -8.62 -8.59 -4.52
N SER A 29 -8.58 -8.84 -3.22
CA SER A 29 -9.32 -8.07 -2.22
C SER A 29 -8.83 -6.62 -2.17
N SER A 30 -7.51 -6.37 -2.11
CA SER A 30 -6.93 -5.03 -2.20
C SER A 30 -7.35 -4.31 -3.48
N GLN A 31 -7.23 -4.97 -4.64
CA GLN A 31 -7.69 -4.40 -5.92
C GLN A 31 -9.17 -4.03 -5.87
N CYS A 32 -10.03 -4.90 -5.32
CA CYS A 32 -11.44 -4.61 -5.19
C CYS A 32 -11.71 -3.42 -4.26
N LEU A 33 -11.03 -3.38 -3.11
CA LEU A 33 -11.15 -2.28 -2.15
C LEU A 33 -10.67 -0.96 -2.75
N GLN A 34 -9.59 -0.99 -3.54
CA GLN A 34 -9.10 0.15 -4.28
C GLN A 34 -10.16 0.68 -5.26
N HIS A 35 -10.83 -0.21 -6.00
CA HIS A 35 -11.95 0.18 -6.86
C HIS A 35 -13.09 0.80 -6.04
N VAL A 36 -13.45 0.24 -4.89
CA VAL A 36 -14.49 0.80 -4.02
C VAL A 36 -14.08 2.19 -3.51
N LEU A 37 -12.83 2.38 -3.09
CA LEU A 37 -12.29 3.66 -2.64
C LEU A 37 -12.22 4.72 -3.75
N LEU A 38 -11.91 4.31 -4.98
CA LEU A 38 -11.78 5.20 -6.12
C LEU A 38 -13.09 5.51 -6.83
N TYR A 39 -14.16 4.74 -6.64
CA TYR A 39 -15.44 4.94 -7.35
C TYR A 39 -16.66 5.03 -6.44
N GLY A 40 -16.51 4.71 -5.16
CA GLY A 40 -17.56 4.78 -4.14
C GLY A 40 -17.78 6.21 -3.65
N ASP A 41 -18.91 6.43 -2.98
CA ASP A 41 -19.31 7.73 -2.48
C ASP A 41 -18.70 8.07 -1.10
N GLU A 42 -19.12 9.20 -0.51
CA GLU A 42 -18.65 9.67 0.80
C GLU A 42 -18.81 8.62 1.92
N SER A 43 -19.79 7.73 1.83
CA SER A 43 -20.03 6.71 2.85
C SER A 43 -18.94 5.64 2.91
N VAL A 44 -18.26 5.39 1.79
CA VAL A 44 -17.17 4.40 1.70
C VAL A 44 -16.04 4.73 2.65
N TYR A 45 -15.74 6.00 2.90
CA TYR A 45 -14.61 6.38 3.75
C TYR A 45 -14.83 6.04 5.23
N ALA A 46 -16.06 6.20 5.73
CA ALA A 46 -16.42 5.79 7.09
C ALA A 46 -16.29 4.27 7.24
N ASP A 47 -16.72 3.52 6.23
CA ASP A 47 -16.58 2.06 6.20
C ASP A 47 -15.11 1.63 6.18
N LEU A 48 -14.27 2.31 5.39
CA LEU A 48 -12.83 2.03 5.31
C LEU A 48 -12.09 2.27 6.62
N GLN A 49 -12.44 3.34 7.36
CA GLN A 49 -11.93 3.54 8.72
C GLN A 49 -12.38 2.41 9.66
N ASN A 50 -13.65 2.03 9.61
CA ASN A 50 -14.20 0.99 10.49
C ASN A 50 -13.53 -0.38 10.29
N ILE A 51 -13.13 -0.71 9.05
CA ILE A 51 -12.42 -1.96 8.75
C ILE A 51 -10.90 -1.86 8.90
N GLY A 52 -10.37 -0.71 9.33
CA GLY A 52 -8.94 -0.50 9.53
C GLY A 52 -8.13 -0.51 8.22
N PHE A 53 -8.70 0.03 7.13
CA PHE A 53 -8.12 -0.06 5.79
C PHE A 53 -6.66 0.42 5.73
N VAL A 54 -6.35 1.56 6.36
CA VAL A 54 -4.99 2.10 6.45
C VAL A 54 -4.05 1.04 7.01
N GLY A 55 -4.36 0.49 8.18
CA GLY A 55 -3.49 -0.52 8.78
C GLY A 55 -3.37 -1.80 7.99
N THR A 56 -4.45 -2.27 7.37
CA THR A 56 -4.37 -3.43 6.48
C THR A 56 -3.45 -3.18 5.28
N SER A 57 -3.33 -1.93 4.83
CA SER A 57 -2.47 -1.53 3.72
C SER A 57 -1.00 -1.37 4.14
N ILE A 58 -0.73 -1.12 5.42
CA ILE A 58 0.61 -0.94 5.99
C ILE A 58 1.28 -2.28 6.30
N ILE A 59 0.54 -3.28 6.78
CA ILE A 59 1.06 -4.64 7.08
C ILE A 59 2.00 -5.20 5.98
N PRO A 60 1.62 -5.20 4.68
CA PRO A 60 2.51 -5.71 3.63
C PRO A 60 3.74 -4.82 3.38
N ILE A 61 3.70 -3.54 3.75
CA ILE A 61 4.84 -2.62 3.68
C ILE A 61 5.84 -2.93 4.81
N SER A 62 5.35 -3.06 6.04
CA SER A 62 6.17 -3.37 7.24
C SER A 62 6.81 -4.75 7.23
N SER A 63 6.20 -5.71 6.52
CA SER A 63 6.73 -7.07 6.42
C SER A 63 7.91 -7.20 5.44
N ALA A 64 8.32 -6.11 4.78
CA ALA A 64 9.30 -6.10 3.68
C ALA A 64 10.75 -6.40 4.10
N GLY A 65 11.04 -6.51 5.40
CA GLY A 65 12.36 -6.93 5.91
C GLY A 65 12.66 -8.41 5.71
N SER A 66 11.67 -9.22 5.33
CA SER A 66 11.79 -10.66 5.14
C SER A 66 11.35 -11.11 3.73
N PHE A 67 12.31 -11.32 2.81
CA PHE A 67 12.22 -12.23 1.64
C PHE A 67 11.35 -11.83 0.39
N GLY A 68 11.55 -12.58 -0.73
CA GLY A 68 10.58 -13.02 -1.78
C GLY A 68 10.10 -12.08 -2.92
N GLU A 69 9.85 -12.62 -4.14
CA GLU A 69 9.20 -11.87 -5.25
C GLU A 69 7.71 -11.56 -5.00
N ASN A 70 6.97 -12.46 -4.34
CA ASN A 70 5.54 -12.27 -4.04
C ASN A 70 5.31 -11.21 -2.94
N ASP A 71 6.34 -10.94 -2.14
CA ASP A 71 6.29 -9.98 -1.04
C ASP A 71 6.50 -8.55 -1.56
N GLU A 72 7.31 -8.40 -2.61
CA GLU A 72 7.42 -7.13 -3.34
C GLU A 72 6.11 -6.70 -4.01
N ASP A 73 5.38 -7.66 -4.57
CA ASP A 73 4.06 -7.42 -5.17
C ASP A 73 3.04 -6.96 -4.11
N GLN A 74 3.02 -7.61 -2.94
CA GLN A 74 2.14 -7.23 -1.83
C GLN A 74 2.48 -5.84 -1.31
N MET A 75 3.76 -5.53 -1.13
CA MET A 75 4.20 -4.20 -0.72
C MET A 75 3.86 -3.14 -1.77
N PHE A 76 4.04 -3.44 -3.06
CA PHE A 76 3.65 -2.51 -4.12
C PHE A 76 2.14 -2.24 -4.11
N MET A 77 1.33 -3.26 -3.82
CA MET A 77 -0.12 -3.11 -3.63
C MET A 77 -0.44 -2.28 -2.38
N GLY A 78 0.22 -2.52 -1.24
CA GLY A 78 0.03 -1.73 -0.02
C GLY A 78 0.36 -0.25 -0.23
N LEU A 79 1.45 0.04 -0.93
CA LEU A 79 1.80 1.41 -1.33
C LEU A 79 0.73 2.05 -2.23
N ILE A 80 0.16 1.27 -3.15
CA ILE A 80 -0.95 1.71 -4.01
C ILE A 80 -2.21 2.01 -3.19
N ASP A 81 -2.55 1.15 -2.23
CA ASP A 81 -3.75 1.28 -1.41
C ASP A 81 -3.68 2.56 -0.56
N VAL A 82 -2.54 2.81 0.10
CA VAL A 82 -2.28 4.06 0.84
C VAL A 82 -2.32 5.27 -0.09
N SER A 83 -1.61 5.20 -1.23
CA SER A 83 -1.61 6.24 -2.26
C SER A 83 -3.02 6.64 -2.70
N SER A 84 -3.85 5.65 -3.06
CA SER A 84 -5.22 5.87 -3.51
C SER A 84 -6.07 6.53 -2.44
N LEU A 85 -5.89 6.17 -1.16
CA LEU A 85 -6.62 6.79 -0.06
C LEU A 85 -6.33 8.28 0.04
N PHE A 86 -5.05 8.66 0.05
CA PHE A 86 -4.68 10.07 0.20
C PHE A 86 -5.01 10.91 -1.03
N ILE A 87 -4.88 10.37 -2.25
CA ILE A 87 -5.37 11.04 -3.46
C ILE A 87 -6.86 11.35 -3.34
N SER A 88 -7.66 10.36 -2.92
CA SER A 88 -9.10 10.49 -2.74
C SER A 88 -9.45 11.51 -1.64
N LEU A 89 -8.78 11.45 -0.49
CA LEU A 89 -9.03 12.37 0.64
C LEU A 89 -8.62 13.81 0.35
N HIS A 90 -7.53 14.03 -0.39
CA HIS A 90 -7.08 15.36 -0.81
C HIS A 90 -7.87 15.90 -1.99
N ASN A 91 -8.60 15.04 -2.71
CA ASN A 91 -9.33 15.38 -3.92
C ASN A 91 -8.41 16.03 -4.99
N VAL A 92 -7.20 15.49 -5.15
CA VAL A 92 -6.13 16.06 -6.01
C VAL A 92 -5.94 15.29 -7.32
N SER A 93 -6.88 14.42 -7.69
CA SER A 93 -6.71 13.67 -8.93
C SER A 93 -7.14 14.46 -10.17
N ASP A 94 -6.21 14.65 -11.09
CA ASP A 94 -6.48 15.19 -12.43
C ASP A 94 -7.11 14.14 -13.37
N ASN A 95 -7.32 12.90 -12.91
CA ASN A 95 -7.94 11.86 -13.72
C ASN A 95 -9.46 12.07 -13.77
N PRO A 96 -10.05 12.37 -14.94
CA PRO A 96 -11.48 12.63 -15.08
C PRO A 96 -12.36 11.40 -14.78
N HIS A 97 -11.76 10.22 -14.64
CA HIS A 97 -12.46 9.00 -14.24
C HIS A 97 -12.59 8.82 -12.74
N TYR A 98 -11.87 9.58 -11.91
CA TYR A 98 -12.07 9.53 -10.47
C TYR A 98 -13.13 10.55 -10.03
N PRO A 99 -14.11 10.14 -9.22
CA PRO A 99 -15.10 11.02 -8.65
C PRO A 99 -14.41 12.07 -7.79
N THR A 100 -14.74 13.33 -8.05
CA THR A 100 -14.29 14.49 -7.29
C THR A 100 -15.25 14.67 -6.11
N PHE A 101 -14.80 14.38 -4.89
CA PHE A 101 -15.58 14.61 -3.68
C PHE A 101 -15.19 15.93 -3.02
N PRO A 102 -16.11 16.60 -2.31
CA PRO A 102 -15.71 17.70 -1.43
C PRO A 102 -14.61 17.18 -0.46
N PRO A 103 -13.56 17.99 -0.19
CA PRO A 103 -12.54 17.61 0.78
C PRO A 103 -13.19 17.19 2.11
N GLN A 104 -12.66 16.14 2.74
CA GLN A 104 -13.13 15.64 4.03
C GLN A 104 -12.05 15.83 5.11
N PRO A 105 -11.92 17.04 5.69
CA PRO A 105 -10.81 17.36 6.61
C PRO A 105 -10.74 16.47 7.84
N THR A 106 -11.89 16.06 8.38
CA THR A 106 -11.95 15.17 9.56
C THR A 106 -11.36 13.81 9.25
N LEU A 107 -11.75 13.22 8.11
CA LEU A 107 -11.26 11.90 7.70
C LEU A 107 -9.79 11.95 7.30
N LEU A 108 -9.38 13.00 6.60
CA LEU A 108 -7.97 13.22 6.30
C LEU A 108 -7.13 13.26 7.58
N LYS A 109 -7.57 14.03 8.59
CA LYS A 109 -6.86 14.13 9.87
C LYS A 109 -6.76 12.76 10.56
N THR A 110 -7.86 12.02 10.66
CA THR A 110 -7.85 10.70 11.30
C THR A 110 -7.02 9.68 10.53
N SER A 111 -7.03 9.72 9.19
CA SER A 111 -6.15 8.85 8.38
C SER A 111 -4.68 9.23 8.52
N GLN A 112 -4.34 10.51 8.66
CA GLN A 112 -2.98 10.96 8.97
C GLN A 112 -2.53 10.49 10.36
N GLU A 113 -3.41 10.63 11.37
CA GLU A 113 -3.16 10.13 12.73
C GLU A 113 -2.91 8.61 12.72
N GLN A 114 -3.71 7.83 11.98
CA GLN A 114 -3.52 6.39 11.88
C GLN A 114 -2.23 6.00 11.14
N VAL A 115 -1.86 6.71 10.08
CA VAL A 115 -0.58 6.51 9.38
C VAL A 115 0.61 6.76 10.31
N GLU A 116 0.52 7.76 11.18
CA GLU A 116 1.56 8.05 12.17
C GLU A 116 1.58 7.04 13.31
N GLU A 117 0.42 6.66 13.86
CA GLU A 117 0.30 5.66 14.93
C GLU A 117 0.82 4.28 14.50
N GLU A 118 0.59 3.91 13.24
CA GLU A 118 1.03 2.63 12.69
C GLU A 118 2.46 2.66 12.10
N GLY A 119 3.15 3.80 12.18
CA GLY A 119 4.53 3.95 11.69
C GLY A 119 4.68 3.85 10.17
N ALA A 120 3.61 4.12 9.41
CA ALA A 120 3.67 3.99 7.95
C ALA A 120 4.68 4.95 7.30
N TYR A 121 4.92 6.11 7.89
CA TYR A 121 5.91 7.05 7.38
C TYR A 121 7.31 6.44 7.40
N GLU A 122 7.70 5.87 8.54
CA GLU A 122 8.98 5.22 8.75
C GLU A 122 9.14 4.02 7.82
N GLU A 123 8.07 3.23 7.65
CA GLU A 123 8.07 2.06 6.78
C GLU A 123 8.27 2.47 5.32
N VAL A 124 7.54 3.47 4.83
CA VAL A 124 7.69 4.01 3.47
C VAL A 124 9.08 4.64 3.27
N GLU A 125 9.62 5.33 4.26
CA GLU A 125 10.98 5.89 4.20
C GLU A 125 12.05 4.80 4.14
N SER A 126 11.89 3.72 4.90
CA SER A 126 12.83 2.60 4.91
C SER A 126 13.03 1.99 3.51
N LEU A 127 11.95 1.93 2.71
CA LEU A 127 11.97 1.41 1.34
C LEU A 127 12.83 2.25 0.39
N LEU A 128 12.99 3.55 0.68
CA LEU A 128 13.82 4.44 -0.14
C LEU A 128 15.32 4.18 0.09
N ILE A 129 15.67 3.84 1.33
CA ILE A 129 17.06 3.64 1.79
C ILE A 129 17.56 2.23 1.44
N ASP A 130 16.67 1.24 1.35
CA ASP A 130 17.02 -0.14 1.05
C ASP A 130 17.65 -0.31 -0.36
N ASN A 131 18.97 -0.55 -0.42
CA ASN A 131 19.73 -0.73 -1.66
C ASN A 131 19.44 -2.05 -2.39
N GLY A 132 18.86 -3.03 -1.71
CA GLY A 132 18.45 -4.30 -2.32
C GLY A 132 17.11 -4.21 -3.05
N ARG A 133 16.40 -3.08 -2.92
CA ARG A 133 15.01 -2.95 -3.37
C ARG A 133 14.90 -2.57 -4.84
N ARG A 134 13.92 -3.17 -5.55
CA ARG A 134 13.62 -2.81 -6.95
C ARG A 134 13.28 -1.31 -7.10
N ASN A 135 13.78 -0.72 -8.19
CA ASN A 135 13.56 0.69 -8.51
C ASN A 135 12.06 1.07 -8.64
N CYS A 136 11.20 0.14 -9.07
CA CYS A 136 9.76 0.38 -9.15
C CYS A 136 9.12 0.62 -7.78
N ILE A 137 9.56 -0.10 -6.76
CA ILE A 137 9.09 0.03 -5.37
C ILE A 137 9.59 1.36 -4.81
N LYS A 138 10.87 1.70 -5.00
CA LYS A 138 11.40 3.02 -4.58
C LYS A 138 10.65 4.19 -5.21
N LYS A 139 10.40 4.11 -6.52
CA LYS A 139 9.62 5.12 -7.24
C LYS A 139 8.21 5.24 -6.67
N ARG A 140 7.56 4.12 -6.37
CA ARG A 140 6.23 4.09 -5.76
C ARG A 140 6.26 4.66 -4.34
N ALA A 141 7.20 4.26 -3.49
CA ALA A 141 7.35 4.80 -2.14
C ALA A 141 7.56 6.33 -2.14
N LYS A 142 8.37 6.86 -3.08
CA LYS A 142 8.54 8.31 -3.27
C LYS A 142 7.22 8.98 -3.61
N GLN A 143 6.39 8.36 -4.45
CA GLN A 143 5.08 8.85 -4.82
C GLN A 143 4.09 8.78 -3.64
N THR A 144 4.00 7.65 -2.95
CA THR A 144 3.15 7.46 -1.77
C THR A 144 3.48 8.49 -0.69
N LYS A 145 4.77 8.74 -0.42
CA LYS A 145 5.20 9.79 0.50
C LYS A 145 4.68 11.19 0.11
N ARG A 146 4.68 11.52 -1.19
CA ARG A 146 4.15 12.81 -1.69
C ARG A 146 2.65 12.93 -1.50
N GLU A 147 1.93 11.84 -1.76
CA GLU A 147 0.46 11.82 -1.66
C GLU A 147 0.01 11.90 -0.20
N ILE A 148 0.65 11.17 0.72
CA ILE A 148 0.37 11.28 2.16
C ILE A 148 0.61 12.71 2.67
N LEU A 149 1.71 13.34 2.25
CA LEU A 149 2.07 14.69 2.67
C LEU A 149 1.35 15.80 1.88
N ASN A 150 0.53 15.43 0.88
CA ASN A 150 -0.06 16.35 -0.08
C ASN A 150 0.93 17.34 -0.73
N ILE A 151 2.16 16.89 -1.00
CA ILE A 151 3.20 17.74 -1.59
C ILE A 151 2.99 17.79 -3.10
N TRP A 152 2.43 18.89 -3.58
CA TRP A 152 2.44 19.22 -5.01
C TRP A 152 3.81 19.77 -5.40
N ILE A 153 4.41 19.20 -6.45
CA ILE A 153 5.69 19.67 -7.01
C ILE A 153 5.41 20.28 -8.37
N ASP A 154 5.66 21.57 -8.49
CA ASP A 154 5.69 22.23 -9.79
C ASP A 154 6.83 21.64 -10.63
N MET A 155 6.51 20.96 -11.72
CA MET A 155 7.51 20.43 -12.65
C MET A 155 8.30 21.52 -13.38
N ASN A 156 7.83 22.78 -13.35
CA ASN A 156 8.58 23.93 -13.85
C ASN A 156 9.62 24.43 -12.85
N ASN A 157 9.63 23.91 -11.62
CA ASN A 157 10.68 24.23 -10.67
C ASN A 157 12.00 23.62 -11.19
N PRO A 158 13.09 24.40 -11.35
CA PRO A 158 14.36 23.90 -11.90
C PRO A 158 15.04 22.80 -11.06
N LYS A 159 14.48 22.48 -9.89
CA LYS A 159 14.81 21.30 -9.08
C LYS A 159 13.51 20.59 -8.65
N PRO A 160 12.81 19.87 -9.53
CA PRO A 160 11.61 19.12 -9.16
C PRO A 160 11.97 17.76 -8.51
N ASP A 161 13.25 17.38 -8.61
CA ASP A 161 13.82 16.27 -7.87
C ASP A 161 14.29 16.75 -6.51
N PHE A 162 13.47 16.46 -5.48
CA PHE A 162 14.09 16.07 -4.22
C PHE A 162 14.94 14.85 -4.54
N TYR A 163 16.26 14.99 -4.48
CA TYR A 163 17.20 14.18 -3.68
C TYR A 163 18.63 14.63 -4.00
N ASP A 164 19.43 14.83 -2.94
CA ASP A 164 20.02 13.65 -2.30
C ASP A 164 19.30 13.41 -0.96
#